data_AF-A0A4R3DU83-F1
#
_entry.id   AF-A0A4R3DU83-F1
#
_cell.length_a   1.000
_cell.length_b   1.000
_cell.length_c   1.000
_cell.angle_alpha   90.00
_cell.angle_beta   90.00
_cell.angle_gamma   90.00
#
_symmetry.space_group_name_H-M   'P 1'
#
loop_
_entity.id
_entity.type
_entity.pdbx_description
1 polymer ?
#
loop_
_entity_poly.entity_id
_entity_poly.type
_entity_poly.pdbx_seq_one_letter_code
_entity_poly.pdbx_strand_id
1 'polypeptide(L)'
;MTISMAGLPAFLLYFCVGTALIVGFAVIYLRLTAHDEIALIRSGNLSAAIAFGGNLAGFSIPLEKAIEQASSIPDLVLWALAAMLIQFAAYGVARYLSPELSKKIEEDRLPSAAMLAVIAVISGTLAAASMTE
;
A
#
# COMPACT_ATOMS: atom_id res chain seq x y z
N MET A 1 -29.51 15.07 3.59
CA MET A 1 -28.34 15.27 2.70
C MET A 1 -28.77 14.98 1.28
N THR A 2 -28.94 16.00 0.46
CA THR A 2 -29.12 15.83 -0.98
C THR A 2 -27.76 15.46 -1.56
N ILE A 3 -27.61 14.23 -2.07
CA ILE A 3 -26.44 13.87 -2.87
C ILE A 3 -26.53 14.72 -4.14
N SER A 4 -25.79 15.83 -4.17
CA SER A 4 -25.73 16.67 -5.36
C SER A 4 -24.96 15.90 -6.43
N MET A 5 -25.61 15.65 -7.58
CA MET A 5 -24.95 15.09 -8.76
C MET A 5 -23.74 15.94 -9.21
N ALA A 6 -23.61 17.18 -8.71
CA ALA A 6 -22.44 18.02 -8.93
C ALA A 6 -21.14 17.46 -8.30
N GLY A 7 -21.23 16.65 -7.24
CA GLY A 7 -20.06 16.03 -6.61
C GLY A 7 -19.59 14.73 -7.28
N LEU A 8 -20.43 14.13 -8.13
CA LEU A 8 -20.14 12.84 -8.76
C LEU A 8 -18.90 12.87 -9.68
N PRO A 9 -18.67 13.89 -10.53
CA PRO A 9 -17.47 13.96 -11.35
C PRO A 9 -16.18 14.03 -10.52
N ALA A 10 -16.17 14.81 -9.45
CA ALA A 10 -15.01 14.90 -8.55
C ALA A 10 -14.76 13.58 -7.82
N PHE A 11 -15.82 12.97 -7.27
CA PHE A 11 -15.73 11.63 -6.67
C PHE A 11 -15.10 10.61 -7.62
N LEU A 12 -15.61 10.51 -8.86
CA LEU A 12 -15.08 9.57 -9.86
C LEU A 12 -13.62 9.87 -10.20
N LEU A 13 -13.26 11.14 -10.35
CA LEU A 13 -11.88 11.55 -10.64
C LEU A 13 -10.91 11.09 -9.54
N TYR A 14 -11.18 11.46 -8.28
CA TYR A 14 -10.31 11.08 -7.16
C TYR A 14 -10.31 9.57 -6.92
N PHE A 15 -11.44 8.89 -7.08
CA PHE A 15 -11.52 7.43 -6.97
C PHE A 15 -10.68 6.72 -8.05
N CYS A 16 -10.79 7.16 -9.31
CA CYS A 16 -10.00 6.58 -10.41
C CYS A 16 -8.50 6.86 -10.24
N VAL A 17 -8.12 8.08 -9.85
CA VAL A 17 -6.72 8.44 -9.61
C VAL A 17 -6.15 7.67 -8.42
N GLY A 18 -6.88 7.61 -7.29
CA GLY A 18 -6.48 6.82 -6.12
C GLY A 18 -6.32 5.33 -6.45
N THR A 19 -7.26 4.77 -7.22
CA THR A 19 -7.16 3.38 -7.71
C THR A 19 -5.92 3.18 -8.58
N ALA A 20 -5.65 4.11 -9.51
CA ALA A 20 -4.46 4.05 -10.36
C ALA A 20 -3.16 4.13 -9.53
N LEU A 21 -3.14 4.93 -8.47
CA LEU A 21 -2.00 5.03 -7.54
C LEU A 21 -1.79 3.74 -6.75
N ILE A 22 -2.86 3.09 -6.25
CA ILE A 22 -2.78 1.77 -5.59
C ILE A 22 -2.25 0.73 -6.57
N VAL A 23 -2.78 0.69 -7.79
CA VAL A 23 -2.30 -0.25 -8.83
C VAL A 23 -0.85 0.02 -9.18
N GLY A 24 -0.45 1.29 -9.30
CA GLY A 24 0.93 1.69 -9.52
C GLY A 24 1.86 1.20 -8.41
N PHE A 25 1.48 1.42 -7.14
CA PHE A 25 2.20 0.91 -5.98
C PHE A 25 2.31 -0.63 -6.02
N ALA A 26 1.20 -1.33 -6.27
CA ALA A 26 1.17 -2.79 -6.37
C ALA A 26 2.14 -3.30 -7.44
N VAL A 27 2.12 -2.70 -8.63
CA VAL A 27 2.98 -3.07 -9.76
C VAL A 27 4.46 -2.82 -9.45
N ILE A 28 4.80 -1.72 -8.78
CA ILE A 28 6.18 -1.44 -8.35
C ILE A 28 6.59 -2.46 -7.27
N TYR A 29 5.72 -2.72 -6.29
CA TYR A 29 5.97 -3.67 -5.22
C TYR A 29 6.26 -5.08 -5.77
N LEU A 30 5.43 -5.57 -6.68
CA LEU A 30 5.59 -6.87 -7.35
C LEU A 30 6.89 -7.00 -8.15
N ARG A 31 7.48 -5.88 -8.60
CA ARG A 31 8.79 -5.87 -9.28
C ARG A 31 9.97 -5.78 -8.32
N LEU A 32 9.74 -5.23 -7.13
CA LEU A 32 10.76 -5.12 -6.08
C LEU A 32 10.88 -6.43 -5.27
N THR A 33 9.79 -7.18 -5.14
CA THR A 33 9.81 -8.50 -4.51
C THR A 33 10.49 -9.51 -5.45
N ALA A 34 11.29 -10.41 -4.87
CA ALA A 34 12.10 -11.36 -5.64
C ALA A 34 11.28 -12.53 -6.24
N HIS A 35 10.03 -12.67 -5.81
CA HIS A 35 9.15 -13.79 -6.09
C HIS A 35 7.83 -13.32 -6.72
N ASP A 36 7.20 -14.19 -7.52
CA ASP A 36 5.89 -13.92 -8.11
C ASP A 36 4.80 -14.14 -7.05
N GLU A 37 4.46 -13.08 -6.32
CA GLU A 37 3.41 -13.12 -5.29
C GLU A 37 2.06 -13.54 -5.87
N ILE A 38 1.74 -13.14 -7.11
CA ILE A 38 0.47 -13.48 -7.74
C ILE A 38 0.42 -14.98 -8.03
N ALA A 39 1.53 -15.56 -8.51
CA ALA A 39 1.63 -17.01 -8.70
C ALA A 39 1.49 -17.77 -7.36
N LEU A 40 2.17 -17.30 -6.31
CA LEU A 40 2.08 -17.90 -4.96
C LEU A 40 0.66 -17.83 -4.40
N ILE A 41 -0.02 -16.68 -4.53
CA ILE A 41 -1.41 -16.51 -4.10
C ILE A 41 -2.32 -17.47 -4.88
N ARG A 42 -2.13 -17.60 -6.19
CA ARG A 42 -2.89 -18.54 -7.04
C ARG A 42 -2.63 -20.01 -6.69
N SER A 43 -1.45 -20.34 -6.16
CA SER A 43 -1.14 -21.69 -5.67
C SER A 43 -1.63 -21.95 -4.23
N GLY A 44 -2.33 -20.99 -3.61
CA GLY A 44 -2.90 -21.15 -2.27
C GLY A 44 -1.97 -20.75 -1.11
N ASN A 45 -0.88 -20.04 -1.38
CA ASN A 45 0.04 -19.56 -0.34
C ASN A 45 -0.61 -18.38 0.41
N LEU A 46 -1.02 -18.61 1.66
CA LEU A 46 -1.69 -17.61 2.48
C LEU A 46 -0.73 -16.49 2.92
N SER A 47 0.53 -16.82 3.16
CA SER A 47 1.56 -15.86 3.55
C SER A 47 1.78 -14.80 2.47
N ALA A 48 1.82 -15.18 1.19
CA ALA A 48 1.90 -14.25 0.08
C ALA A 48 0.67 -13.33 0.02
N ALA A 49 -0.53 -13.87 0.24
CA ALA A 49 -1.76 -13.08 0.26
C ALA A 49 -1.77 -12.05 1.40
N ILE A 50 -1.33 -12.44 2.60
CA ILE A 50 -1.26 -11.55 3.77
C ILE A 50 -0.18 -10.49 3.61
N ALA A 51 1.01 -10.88 3.14
CA ALA A 51 2.11 -9.95 2.90
C ALA A 51 1.72 -8.88 1.88
N PHE A 52 1.26 -9.30 0.70
CA PHE A 52 0.84 -8.40 -0.37
C PHE A 52 -0.36 -7.55 0.03
N GLY A 53 -1.43 -8.18 0.53
CA GLY A 53 -2.66 -7.49 0.94
C GLY A 53 -2.43 -6.52 2.10
N GLY A 54 -1.61 -6.91 3.09
CA GLY A 54 -1.22 -6.05 4.21
C GLY A 54 -0.42 -4.82 3.76
N ASN A 55 0.45 -4.98 2.75
CA ASN A 55 1.20 -3.85 2.22
C ASN A 55 0.33 -2.89 1.40
N LEU A 56 -0.64 -3.41 0.64
CA LEU A 56 -1.65 -2.58 -0.04
C LEU A 56 -2.54 -1.83 0.95
N ALA A 57 -3.00 -2.51 2.02
CA ALA A 57 -3.79 -1.89 3.08
C ALA A 57 -2.97 -0.84 3.86
N GLY A 58 -1.68 -1.09 4.09
CA GLY A 58 -0.78 -0.11 4.67
C GLY A 58 -0.66 1.15 3.83
N PHE A 59 -0.49 1.01 2.52
CA PHE A 59 -0.41 2.15 1.59
C PHE A 59 -1.73 2.90 1.42
N SER A 60 -2.89 2.23 1.52
CA SER A 60 -4.18 2.90 1.34
C SER A 60 -4.47 3.93 2.43
N ILE A 61 -3.94 3.76 3.64
CA ILE A 61 -4.15 4.67 4.78
C ILE A 61 -3.59 6.09 4.51
N PRO A 62 -2.29 6.27 4.16
CA PRO A 62 -1.78 7.60 3.83
C PRO A 62 -2.32 8.11 2.49
N LEU A 63 -2.73 7.24 1.57
CA LEU A 63 -3.39 7.67 0.34
C LEU A 63 -4.77 8.28 0.61
N GLU A 64 -5.54 7.71 1.53
CA GLU A 64 -6.81 8.29 2.01
C GLU A 64 -6.57 9.71 2.54
N LYS A 65 -5.60 9.89 3.44
CA LYS A 65 -5.23 11.23 3.94
C LYS A 65 -4.76 12.18 2.84
N ALA A 66 -3.97 11.69 1.89
CA ALA A 66 -3.57 12.49 0.74
C ALA A 66 -4.77 12.96 -0.09
N ILE A 67 -5.81 12.13 -0.26
CA ILE A 67 -7.05 12.53 -0.94
C ILE A 67 -7.82 13.59 -0.14
N GLU A 68 -7.91 13.42 1.18
CA GLU A 68 -8.62 14.35 2.06
C GLU A 68 -8.03 15.77 2.04
N GLN A 69 -6.70 15.89 2.06
CA GLN A 69 -6.03 17.19 2.15
C GLN A 69 -5.62 17.79 0.79
N ALA A 70 -5.66 17.02 -0.30
CA ALA A 70 -5.16 17.47 -1.59
C ALA A 70 -5.98 18.63 -2.17
N SER A 71 -5.29 19.74 -2.43
CA SER A 71 -5.85 20.92 -3.11
C SER A 71 -6.09 20.68 -4.60
N SER A 72 -5.43 19.69 -5.20
CA SER A 72 -5.50 19.34 -6.62
C SER A 72 -5.01 17.92 -6.90
N ILE A 73 -5.23 17.40 -8.11
CA ILE A 73 -4.73 16.07 -8.50
C ILE A 73 -3.19 15.97 -8.47
N PRO A 74 -2.41 16.95 -8.98
CA PRO A 74 -0.96 16.91 -8.84
C PRO A 74 -0.47 16.89 -7.39
N ASP A 75 -1.15 17.61 -6.50
CA ASP A 75 -0.87 17.63 -5.07
C ASP A 75 -1.12 16.26 -4.42
N LEU A 76 -2.27 15.63 -4.74
CA LEU A 76 -2.55 14.23 -4.37
C LEU A 76 -1.43 13.29 -4.83
N VAL A 77 -1.00 13.39 -6.08
CA VAL A 77 0.04 12.51 -6.62
C VAL A 77 1.36 12.71 -5.88
N LEU A 78 1.72 13.95 -5.53
CA LEU A 78 2.94 14.23 -4.77
C LEU A 78 2.92 13.57 -3.38
N TRP A 79 1.82 13.72 -2.65
CA TRP A 79 1.64 13.07 -1.34
C TRP A 79 1.62 11.55 -1.45
N ALA A 80 0.95 11.00 -2.46
CA ALA A 80 0.93 9.57 -2.71
C ALA A 80 2.33 9.01 -3.00
N LEU A 81 3.15 9.73 -3.78
CA LEU A 81 4.54 9.34 -4.05
C LEU A 81 5.40 9.36 -2.77
N ALA A 82 5.25 10.38 -1.92
CA ALA A 82 5.93 10.42 -0.63
C ALA A 82 5.52 9.24 0.27
N ALA A 83 4.23 8.93 0.32
CA ALA A 83 3.71 7.78 1.05
C ALA A 83 4.23 6.44 0.49
N MET A 84 4.32 6.28 -0.83
CA MET A 84 4.91 5.09 -1.45
C MET A 84 6.36 4.90 -1.02
N LEU A 85 7.15 5.97 -0.98
CA LEU A 85 8.56 5.91 -0.55
C LEU A 85 8.67 5.43 0.91
N ILE A 86 7.84 5.96 1.81
CA ILE A 86 7.81 5.52 3.22
C ILE A 86 7.40 4.05 3.31
N GLN A 87 6.40 3.63 2.52
CA GLN A 87 5.93 2.26 2.51
C GLN A 87 7.02 1.28 2.02
N PHE A 88 7.77 1.64 0.99
CA PHE A 88 8.91 0.84 0.53
C PHE A 88 10.06 0.82 1.53
N ALA A 89 10.31 1.93 2.23
CA ALA A 89 11.28 1.98 3.32
C ALA A 89 10.86 1.03 4.47
N ALA A 90 9.57 1.00 4.83
CA ALA A 90 9.04 0.08 5.83
C ALA A 90 9.19 -1.40 5.43
N TYR A 91 8.95 -1.73 4.16
CA TYR A 91 9.26 -3.06 3.62
C TYR A 91 10.77 -3.38 3.72
N GLY A 92 11.63 -2.41 3.43
CA GLY A 92 13.08 -2.53 3.59
C GLY A 92 13.48 -2.83 5.04
N VAL A 93 12.88 -2.13 6.01
CA VAL A 93 13.08 -2.39 7.44
C VAL A 93 12.60 -3.79 7.83
N ALA A 94 11.43 -4.22 7.35
CA ALA A 94 10.93 -5.56 7.60
C ALA A 94 11.89 -6.66 7.08
N ARG A 95 12.47 -6.44 5.88
CA ARG A 95 13.47 -7.34 5.31
C ARG A 95 14.80 -7.32 6.07
N TYR A 96 15.17 -6.19 6.63
CA TYR A 96 16.35 -6.09 7.51
C TYR A 96 16.15 -6.85 8.82
N LEU A 97 14.97 -6.71 9.45
CA LEU A 97 14.61 -7.40 10.70
C LEU A 97 14.42 -8.91 10.52
N SER A 98 13.90 -9.34 9.37
CA SER A 98 13.72 -10.74 9.02
C SER A 98 14.51 -11.06 7.75
N PRO A 99 15.80 -11.39 7.88
CA PRO A 99 16.58 -11.92 6.77
C PRO A 99 15.85 -13.11 6.14
N GLU A 100 15.94 -13.23 4.82
CA GLU A 100 15.22 -14.23 4.03
C GLU A 100 13.69 -14.10 4.03
N LEU A 101 13.14 -12.91 4.32
CA LEU A 101 11.69 -12.67 4.33
C LEU A 101 10.96 -13.22 3.09
N SER A 102 11.49 -12.99 1.89
CA SER A 102 10.90 -13.50 0.64
C SER A 102 10.87 -15.03 0.60
N LYS A 103 11.94 -15.70 1.00
CA LYS A 103 11.99 -17.17 1.08
C LYS A 103 10.99 -17.70 2.10
N LYS A 104 10.87 -17.04 3.26
CA LYS A 104 9.86 -17.40 4.28
C LYS A 104 8.44 -17.24 3.76
N ILE A 105 8.17 -16.25 2.91
CA ILE A 105 6.87 -16.08 2.25
C ILE A 105 6.63 -17.21 1.23
N GLU A 106 7.62 -17.56 0.40
CA GLU A 106 7.52 -18.72 -0.52
C GLU A 106 7.23 -20.03 0.22
N GLU A 107 7.85 -20.25 1.38
CA GLU A 107 7.64 -21.40 2.26
C GLU A 107 6.34 -21.34 3.09
N ASP A 108 5.46 -20.38 2.80
CA ASP A 108 4.18 -20.14 3.49
C ASP A 108 4.31 -19.98 5.01
N ARG A 109 5.37 -19.30 5.47
CA ARG A 109 5.57 -19.01 6.89
C ARG A 109 4.75 -17.81 7.34
N LEU A 110 3.53 -18.12 7.78
CA LEU A 110 2.52 -17.16 8.22
C LEU A 110 3.03 -16.06 9.17
N PRO A 111 3.85 -16.34 10.21
CA PRO A 111 4.28 -15.29 11.14
C PRO A 111 5.12 -14.20 10.47
N SER A 112 5.91 -14.55 9.45
CA SER A 112 6.74 -13.57 8.74
C SER A 112 5.90 -12.65 7.87
N ALA A 113 4.88 -13.20 7.20
CA ALA A 113 3.92 -12.42 6.44
C ALA A 113 3.07 -11.50 7.34
N ALA A 114 2.58 -12.03 8.47
CA ALA A 114 1.80 -11.25 9.42
C ALA A 114 2.62 -10.07 10.00
N MET A 115 3.88 -10.30 10.37
CA MET A 115 4.76 -9.25 10.84
C MET A 115 4.97 -8.16 9.78
N LEU A 116 5.20 -8.55 8.52
CA LEU A 116 5.34 -7.60 7.42
C LEU A 116 4.06 -6.77 7.23
N ALA A 117 2.88 -7.41 7.23
CA ALA A 117 1.60 -6.73 7.10
C ALA A 117 1.37 -5.71 8.23
N VAL A 118 1.70 -6.07 9.48
CA VAL A 118 1.57 -5.18 10.63
C VAL A 118 2.52 -3.98 10.52
N ILE A 119 3.80 -4.21 10.16
CA ILE A 119 4.77 -3.12 9.94
C ILE A 119 4.25 -2.16 8.87
N ALA A 120 3.73 -2.71 7.77
CA ALA A 120 3.17 -1.93 6.68
C ALA A 120 1.99 -1.04 7.11
N VAL A 121 1.08 -1.55 7.94
CA VAL A 121 -0.06 -0.78 8.46
C VAL A 121 0.39 0.29 9.44
N ILE A 122 1.34 -0.02 10.33
CA ILE A 122 1.92 0.96 11.26
C ILE A 122 2.59 2.09 10.49
N SER A 123 3.43 1.78 9.49
CA SER A 123 4.11 2.80 8.70
C SER A 123 3.13 3.68 7.93
N GLY A 124 2.10 3.08 7.32
CA GLY A 124 1.03 3.80 6.64
C GLY A 124 0.29 4.74 7.56
N THR A 125 -0.07 4.27 8.76
CA THR A 125 -0.75 5.09 9.77
C THR A 125 0.11 6.27 10.24
N LEU A 126 1.41 6.06 10.45
CA LEU A 126 2.33 7.13 10.83
C LEU A 126 2.57 8.13 9.69
N ALA A 127 2.69 7.65 8.45
CA ALA A 127 2.80 8.52 7.27
C ALA A 127 1.55 9.40 7.14
N ALA A 128 0.37 8.80 7.26
CA ALA A 128 -0.91 9.49 7.24
C ALA A 128 -1.01 10.57 8.33
N ALA A 129 -0.62 10.25 9.56
CA ALA A 129 -0.62 11.20 10.68
C ALA A 129 0.42 12.33 10.52
N SER A 130 1.48 12.10 9.73
CA SER A 130 2.52 13.09 9.45
C SER A 130 2.15 14.04 8.31
N MET A 131 1.10 13.73 7.55
CA MET A 131 0.51 14.65 6.59
C MET A 131 -0.33 15.65 7.39
N THR A 132 0.33 16.72 7.82
CA THR A 132 -0.29 17.82 8.57
C THR A 132 -0.74 18.91 7.61
N GLU A 133 -1.89 19.52 7.90
CA GLU A 133 -2.41 20.70 7.17
C GLU A 133 -1.56 21.96 7.34
#